data_AF-A0A962A4Y2-F1
#
_entry.id   AF-A0A962A4Y2-F1
#
_cell.length_a   1.000
_cell.length_b   1.000
_cell.length_c   1.000
_cell.angle_alpha   90.00
_cell.angle_beta   90.00
_cell.angle_gamma   90.00
#
_symmetry.space_group_name_H-M   'P 1'
#
loop_
_entity.id
_entity.type
_entity.pdbx_description
1 polymer ?
#
loop_
_entity_poly.entity_id
_entity_poly.type
_entity_poly.pdbx_seq_one_letter_code
_entity_poly.pdbx_strand_id
1 'polypeptide(L)'
;MPKAYLTIDDGPSEHFRDLVDFLYNRKIPAVFFNRGNHMEQRPDDVIYGIKKGFIMANHTYSHPRASQISLQDFKDDVLKTDAILEKLYQQAGVQRPGKYFRFPHMDRGMGTAFVEPQGLCAIYKKAHDHFLTVGLNHELGDINAQMVQRKRDIQKFLKAQGFESLPVKNVNIDWYSNTEMAEAIDSLCTCSTEDWGFLERHRERKGLKSVEDLKRRIDENPYLHDEGSHHIILAHDMPEKPAHEATIALVSYMTEKKGFVFLPIEPAPKSPVAAPELFQP
;
A
#
# COMPACT_ATOMS: atom_id res chain seq x y z
N MET A 1 6.72 -20.86 -6.65
CA MET A 1 5.45 -20.25 -6.15
C MET A 1 5.75 -18.80 -5.79
N PRO A 2 5.14 -17.82 -6.45
CA PRO A 2 5.38 -16.41 -6.17
C PRO A 2 5.02 -16.09 -4.73
N LYS A 3 5.87 -15.31 -4.06
CA LYS A 3 5.66 -14.87 -2.69
C LYS A 3 5.45 -13.38 -2.66
N ALA A 4 4.51 -12.92 -1.84
CA ALA A 4 4.19 -11.50 -1.81
C ALA A 4 3.70 -11.03 -0.45
N TYR A 5 3.78 -9.73 -0.22
CA TYR A 5 3.16 -9.02 0.90
C TYR A 5 1.94 -8.28 0.37
N LEU A 6 0.74 -8.61 0.86
CA LEU A 6 -0.47 -7.89 0.49
C LEU A 6 -0.57 -6.60 1.30
N THR A 7 -0.78 -5.49 0.61
CA THR A 7 -1.01 -4.19 1.21
C THR A 7 -2.26 -3.56 0.62
N ILE A 8 -3.09 -2.95 1.47
CA ILE A 8 -4.41 -2.46 1.11
C ILE A 8 -4.52 -1.00 1.55
N ASP A 9 -4.68 -0.10 0.59
CA ASP A 9 -4.78 1.34 0.85
C ASP A 9 -6.25 1.79 0.99
N ASP A 10 -6.46 3.04 1.38
CA ASP A 10 -7.73 3.80 1.38
C ASP A 10 -8.84 3.39 2.36
N GLY A 11 -8.67 2.32 3.13
CA GLY A 11 -9.61 1.91 4.16
C GLY A 11 -9.69 2.87 5.38
N PRO A 12 -10.63 2.62 6.31
CA PRO A 12 -11.77 1.72 6.18
C PRO A 12 -12.91 2.30 5.32
N SER A 13 -13.39 1.54 4.35
CA SER A 13 -14.61 1.79 3.60
C SER A 13 -15.83 1.19 4.30
N GLU A 14 -17.02 1.28 3.68
CA GLU A 14 -18.21 0.55 4.15
C GLU A 14 -18.11 -0.97 4.00
N HIS A 15 -17.18 -1.45 3.19
CA HIS A 15 -16.92 -2.88 2.95
C HIS A 15 -15.71 -3.42 3.72
N PHE A 16 -15.09 -2.60 4.60
CA PHE A 16 -13.86 -2.98 5.29
C PHE A 16 -13.97 -4.30 6.05
N ARG A 17 -15.09 -4.55 6.76
CA ARG A 17 -15.30 -5.81 7.49
C ARG A 17 -15.40 -7.01 6.56
N ASP A 18 -16.09 -6.87 5.43
CA ASP A 18 -16.22 -7.94 4.44
C ASP A 18 -14.84 -8.32 3.88
N LEU A 19 -13.99 -7.32 3.62
CA LEU A 19 -12.62 -7.54 3.18
C LEU A 19 -11.76 -8.20 4.28
N VAL A 20 -11.85 -7.74 5.53
CA VAL A 20 -11.16 -8.35 6.68
C VAL A 20 -11.57 -9.81 6.85
N ASP A 21 -12.86 -10.13 6.77
CA ASP A 21 -13.37 -11.50 6.90
C ASP A 21 -12.97 -12.37 5.72
N PHE A 22 -12.98 -11.83 4.50
CA PHE A 22 -12.50 -12.50 3.30
C PHE A 22 -11.03 -12.95 3.48
N LEU A 23 -10.16 -12.06 3.95
CA LEU A 23 -8.74 -12.34 4.16
C LEU A 23 -8.52 -13.28 5.35
N TYR A 24 -9.19 -13.02 6.48
CA TYR A 24 -9.06 -13.82 7.70
C TYR A 24 -9.45 -15.28 7.47
N ASN A 25 -10.61 -15.51 6.84
CA ASN A 25 -11.11 -16.86 6.57
C ASN A 25 -10.22 -17.64 5.59
N ARG A 26 -9.46 -16.93 4.75
CA ARG A 26 -8.48 -17.52 3.82
C ARG A 26 -7.06 -17.53 4.38
N LYS A 27 -6.84 -17.06 5.61
CA LYS A 27 -5.52 -16.93 6.25
C LYS A 27 -4.53 -16.12 5.39
N ILE A 28 -5.02 -15.09 4.71
CA ILE A 28 -4.19 -14.20 3.89
C ILE A 28 -3.74 -13.03 4.77
N PRO A 29 -2.46 -12.92 5.12
CA PRO A 29 -1.96 -11.77 5.87
C PRO A 29 -1.99 -10.50 5.00
N ALA A 30 -2.24 -9.35 5.62
CA ALA A 30 -2.24 -8.07 4.94
C ALA A 30 -1.88 -6.91 5.89
N VAL A 31 -1.40 -5.82 5.29
CA VAL A 31 -1.23 -4.51 5.94
C VAL A 31 -2.19 -3.50 5.32
N PHE A 32 -3.02 -2.88 6.15
CA PHE A 32 -3.97 -1.85 5.73
C PHE A 32 -3.39 -0.46 5.99
N PHE A 33 -3.13 0.30 4.94
CA PHE A 33 -2.79 1.73 5.04
C PHE A 33 -4.10 2.52 5.03
N ASN A 34 -4.54 2.93 6.21
CA ASN A 34 -5.85 3.54 6.40
C ASN A 34 -5.77 5.07 6.46
N ARG A 35 -6.81 5.71 5.95
CA ARG A 35 -7.00 7.16 6.01
C ARG A 35 -7.53 7.57 7.36
N GLY A 36 -6.92 8.58 7.98
CA GLY A 36 -7.34 9.07 9.30
C GLY A 36 -8.80 9.51 9.36
N ASN A 37 -9.28 10.24 8.34
CA ASN A 37 -10.67 10.70 8.28
C ASN A 37 -11.68 9.54 8.17
N HIS A 38 -11.31 8.42 7.56
CA HIS A 38 -12.15 7.22 7.48
C HIS A 38 -12.14 6.46 8.82
N MET A 39 -10.97 6.34 9.44
CA MET A 39 -10.84 5.70 10.76
C MET A 39 -11.65 6.41 11.85
N GLU A 40 -11.75 7.74 11.82
CA GLU A 40 -12.62 8.49 12.75
C GLU A 40 -14.10 8.17 12.56
N GLN A 41 -14.54 7.89 11.33
CA GLN A 41 -15.93 7.55 11.02
C GLN A 41 -16.26 6.10 11.34
N ARG A 42 -15.26 5.21 11.27
CA ARG A 42 -15.42 3.75 11.41
C ARG A 42 -14.43 3.13 12.41
N PRO A 43 -14.30 3.66 13.64
CA PRO A 43 -13.30 3.19 14.60
C PRO A 43 -13.48 1.72 14.97
N ASP A 44 -14.73 1.26 15.10
CA ASP A 44 -15.05 -0.12 15.46
C ASP A 44 -14.61 -1.12 14.37
N ASP A 45 -14.64 -0.72 13.10
CA ASP A 45 -14.21 -1.56 11.98
C ASP A 45 -12.69 -1.74 12.01
N VAL A 46 -11.94 -0.66 12.29
CA VAL A 46 -10.49 -0.73 12.46
C VAL A 46 -10.11 -1.60 13.66
N ILE A 47 -10.77 -1.41 14.81
CA ILE A 47 -10.55 -2.24 16.00
C ILE A 47 -10.84 -3.72 15.69
N TYR A 48 -11.89 -3.99 14.90
CA TYR A 48 -12.21 -5.34 14.44
C TYR A 48 -11.06 -5.95 13.64
N GLY A 49 -10.51 -5.22 12.65
CA GLY A 49 -9.37 -5.69 11.87
C GLY A 49 -8.09 -5.89 12.71
N ILE A 50 -7.80 -5.00 13.66
CA ILE A 50 -6.67 -5.15 14.61
C ILE A 50 -6.83 -6.43 15.43
N LYS A 51 -8.02 -6.67 16.00
CA LYS A 51 -8.32 -7.89 16.74
C LYS A 51 -8.31 -9.14 15.85
N LYS A 52 -8.47 -9.02 14.54
CA LYS A 52 -8.30 -10.15 13.61
C LYS A 52 -6.84 -10.42 13.26
N GLY A 53 -5.90 -9.63 13.78
CA GLY A 53 -4.46 -9.82 13.59
C GLY A 53 -3.88 -9.07 12.39
N PHE A 54 -4.66 -8.20 11.74
CA PHE A 54 -4.15 -7.37 10.65
C PHE A 54 -3.43 -6.13 11.16
N ILE A 55 -2.45 -5.67 10.40
CA ILE A 55 -1.70 -4.46 10.71
C ILE A 55 -2.43 -3.27 10.10
N MET A 56 -2.79 -2.31 10.95
CA MET A 56 -3.27 -0.98 10.55
C MET A 56 -2.11 0.01 10.55
N ALA A 57 -1.92 0.68 9.42
CA ALA A 57 -0.83 1.58 9.10
C ALA A 57 -1.35 2.93 8.59
N ASN A 58 -0.47 3.92 8.50
CA ASN A 58 -0.83 5.31 8.25
C ASN A 58 -0.85 5.64 6.75
N HIS A 59 -1.98 6.16 6.26
CA HIS A 59 -2.13 6.65 4.88
C HIS A 59 -2.52 8.13 4.80
N THR A 60 -2.01 8.94 5.75
CA THR A 60 -2.42 10.33 5.99
C THR A 60 -3.89 10.47 6.40
N TYR A 61 -4.28 11.67 6.82
CA TYR A 61 -5.61 11.92 7.36
C TYR A 61 -6.61 12.21 6.25
N SER A 62 -6.25 13.12 5.34
CA SER A 62 -7.10 13.64 4.28
C SER A 62 -6.79 13.09 2.90
N HIS A 63 -5.77 12.23 2.78
CA HIS A 63 -5.27 11.67 1.51
C HIS A 63 -4.78 12.74 0.50
N PRO A 64 -3.93 13.71 0.91
CA PRO A 64 -3.44 14.74 0.01
C PRO A 64 -2.26 14.24 -0.83
N ARG A 65 -2.09 14.81 -2.02
CA ARG A 65 -0.82 14.74 -2.76
C ARG A 65 0.25 15.54 -2.02
N ALA A 66 1.31 14.89 -1.56
CA ALA A 66 2.32 15.56 -0.75
C ALA A 66 3.06 16.69 -1.51
N SER A 67 3.09 16.66 -2.84
CA SER A 67 3.64 17.75 -3.66
C SER A 67 2.71 18.97 -3.78
N GLN A 68 1.43 18.85 -3.41
CA GLN A 68 0.40 19.88 -3.62
C GLN A 68 0.00 20.63 -2.35
N ILE A 69 0.59 20.28 -1.20
CA ILE A 69 0.34 20.94 0.09
C ILE A 69 1.64 21.39 0.74
N SER A 70 1.57 22.23 1.77
CA SER A 70 2.78 22.65 2.47
C SER A 70 3.46 21.48 3.20
N LEU A 71 4.74 21.62 3.56
CA LEU A 71 5.41 20.55 4.33
C LEU A 71 4.78 20.41 5.72
N GLN A 72 4.33 21.52 6.30
CA GLN A 72 3.71 21.52 7.63
C GLN A 72 2.35 20.82 7.59
N ASP A 73 1.49 21.16 6.62
CA ASP A 73 0.18 20.51 6.48
C ASP A 73 0.34 18.99 6.31
N PHE A 74 1.31 18.56 5.51
CA PHE A 74 1.59 17.13 5.32
C PHE A 74 2.00 16.45 6.64
N LYS A 75 2.88 17.09 7.43
CA LYS A 75 3.29 16.56 8.74
C LYS A 75 2.11 16.46 9.69
N ASP A 76 1.26 17.48 9.72
CA ASP A 76 0.08 17.51 10.59
C ASP A 76 -0.91 16.41 10.20
N ASP A 77 -1.10 16.16 8.90
CA ASP A 77 -1.97 15.10 8.36
C ASP A 77 -1.46 13.70 8.77
N VAL A 78 -0.14 13.48 8.72
CA VAL A 78 0.51 12.24 9.19
C VAL A 78 0.37 12.08 10.70
N LEU A 79 0.68 13.11 11.49
CA LEU A 79 0.64 13.06 12.96
C LEU A 79 -0.78 12.84 13.48
N LYS A 80 -1.78 13.49 12.88
CA LYS A 80 -3.19 13.29 13.24
C LYS A 80 -3.61 11.83 13.05
N THR A 81 -3.24 11.24 11.91
CA THR A 81 -3.52 9.83 11.60
C THR A 81 -2.80 8.88 12.55
N ASP A 82 -1.56 9.21 12.92
CA ASP A 82 -0.78 8.39 13.85
C ASP A 82 -1.39 8.38 15.26
N ALA A 83 -1.87 9.52 15.74
CA ALA A 83 -2.57 9.63 17.02
C ALA A 83 -3.87 8.81 17.04
N ILE A 84 -4.62 8.80 15.93
CA ILE A 84 -5.82 7.96 15.79
C ILE A 84 -5.45 6.48 15.86
N LEU A 85 -4.43 6.03 15.12
CA LEU A 85 -3.98 4.64 15.14
C LEU A 85 -3.56 4.22 16.56
N GLU A 86 -2.78 5.04 17.26
CA GLU A 86 -2.35 4.74 18.62
C GLU A 86 -3.54 4.49 19.56
N LYS A 87 -4.55 5.37 19.50
CA LYS A 87 -5.78 5.21 20.27
C LYS A 87 -6.53 3.92 19.90
N LEU A 88 -6.63 3.59 18.62
CA LEU A 88 -7.36 2.41 18.16
C LEU A 88 -6.66 1.10 18.57
N TYR A 89 -5.33 1.03 18.49
CA TYR A 89 -4.56 -0.11 19.01
C TYR A 89 -4.71 -0.25 20.52
N GLN A 90 -4.66 0.86 21.27
CA GLN A 90 -4.91 0.86 22.71
C GLN A 90 -6.32 0.34 23.04
N GLN A 91 -7.36 0.82 22.34
CA GLN A 91 -8.75 0.36 22.51
C GLN A 91 -8.93 -1.11 22.11
N ALA A 92 -8.18 -1.59 21.13
CA ALA A 92 -8.18 -3.00 20.75
C ALA A 92 -7.48 -3.90 21.79
N GLY A 93 -6.68 -3.34 22.69
CA GLY A 93 -5.86 -4.08 23.64
C GLY A 93 -4.69 -4.80 22.96
N VAL A 94 -4.22 -4.28 21.82
CA VAL A 94 -3.16 -4.90 21.00
C VAL A 94 -1.99 -3.93 20.92
N GLN A 95 -0.78 -4.42 21.22
CA GLN A 95 0.43 -3.64 21.01
C GLN A 95 0.61 -3.39 19.50
N ARG A 96 0.75 -2.12 19.13
CA ARG A 96 1.04 -1.74 17.75
C ARG A 96 2.41 -2.30 17.33
N PRO A 97 2.49 -3.10 16.25
CA PRO A 97 3.72 -3.80 15.87
C PRO A 97 4.81 -2.85 15.35
N GLY A 98 4.41 -1.72 14.76
CA GLY A 98 5.29 -0.70 14.21
C GLY A 98 4.51 0.47 13.64
N LYS A 99 5.22 1.56 13.33
CA LYS A 99 4.66 2.73 12.64
C LYS A 99 5.06 2.67 11.17
N TYR A 100 4.17 2.11 10.35
CA TYR A 100 4.35 2.05 8.90
C TYR A 100 3.53 3.15 8.22
N PHE A 101 4.06 3.68 7.13
CA PHE A 101 3.47 4.79 6.37
C PHE A 101 3.55 4.54 4.88
N ARG A 102 2.52 4.95 4.14
CA ARG A 102 2.51 5.01 2.67
C ARG A 102 1.92 6.31 2.18
N PHE A 103 2.55 6.92 1.18
CA PHE A 103 2.07 8.15 0.56
C PHE A 103 0.80 7.93 -0.25
N PRO A 104 -0.22 8.78 -0.08
CA PRO A 104 -1.31 8.93 -1.05
C PRO A 104 -0.76 9.14 -2.46
N HIS A 105 -1.37 8.44 -3.43
CA HIS A 105 -1.02 8.54 -4.84
C HIS A 105 0.45 8.23 -5.19
N MET A 106 1.19 7.60 -4.27
CA MET A 106 2.65 7.40 -4.37
C MET A 106 3.43 8.72 -4.56
N ASP A 107 2.83 9.86 -4.20
CA ASP A 107 3.48 11.17 -4.31
C ASP A 107 4.37 11.41 -3.10
N ARG A 108 5.66 11.13 -3.25
CA ARG A 108 6.67 11.26 -2.20
C ARG A 108 7.15 12.70 -1.97
N GLY A 109 6.36 13.69 -2.40
CA GLY A 109 6.72 15.11 -2.42
C GLY A 109 7.44 15.53 -3.70
N MET A 110 7.47 14.66 -4.71
CA MET A 110 8.09 14.90 -6.03
C MET A 110 7.09 14.69 -7.18
N GLY A 111 5.78 14.74 -6.90
CA GLY A 111 4.76 14.57 -7.92
C GLY A 111 4.71 13.12 -8.41
N THR A 112 4.97 12.91 -9.70
CA THR A 112 4.88 11.60 -10.36
C THR A 112 6.19 10.80 -10.31
N ALA A 113 7.23 11.39 -9.72
CA ALA A 113 8.53 10.77 -9.54
C ALA A 113 8.60 9.95 -8.24
N PHE A 114 8.90 8.65 -8.37
CA PHE A 114 9.11 7.77 -7.24
C PHE A 114 10.56 7.75 -6.75
N VAL A 115 11.51 7.98 -7.65
CA VAL A 115 12.93 8.07 -7.33
C VAL A 115 13.52 9.44 -7.66
N GLU A 116 14.61 9.77 -6.99
CA GLU A 116 15.42 10.96 -7.25
C GLU A 116 16.11 10.84 -8.63
N PRO A 117 16.52 11.97 -9.25
CA PRO A 117 17.13 11.97 -10.58
C PRO A 117 18.31 11.02 -10.74
N GLN A 118 19.11 10.82 -9.68
CA GLN A 118 20.25 9.90 -9.70
C GLN A 118 19.83 8.42 -9.75
N GLY A 119 18.62 8.09 -9.30
CA GLY A 119 18.02 6.76 -9.39
C GLY A 119 17.32 6.47 -10.73
N LEU A 120 17.21 7.47 -11.63
CA LEU A 120 16.55 7.35 -12.95
C LEU A 120 17.44 6.62 -13.97
N CYS A 121 17.73 5.34 -13.75
CA CYS A 121 18.33 4.50 -14.80
C CYS A 121 17.28 4.06 -15.84
N ALA A 122 17.72 3.50 -16.98
CA ALA A 122 16.81 3.03 -18.03
C ALA A 122 15.82 1.95 -17.53
N ILE A 123 16.25 1.13 -16.57
CA ILE A 123 15.41 0.09 -15.94
C ILE A 123 14.29 0.73 -15.13
N TYR A 124 14.57 1.80 -14.37
CA TYR A 124 13.54 2.55 -13.66
C TYR A 124 12.54 3.17 -14.64
N LYS A 125 12.98 3.80 -15.73
CA LYS A 125 12.04 4.43 -16.69
C LYS A 125 11.07 3.41 -17.27
N LYS A 126 11.56 2.22 -17.65
CA LYS A 126 10.69 1.14 -18.16
C LYS A 126 9.72 0.61 -17.10
N ALA A 127 10.17 0.49 -15.86
CA ALA A 127 9.32 0.08 -14.74
C ALA A 127 8.28 1.16 -14.39
N HIS A 128 8.68 2.44 -14.36
CA HIS A 128 7.82 3.61 -14.20
C HIS A 128 6.77 3.65 -15.31
N ASP A 129 7.15 3.50 -16.57
CA ASP A 129 6.20 3.44 -17.68
C ASP A 129 5.22 2.28 -17.49
N HIS A 130 5.71 1.08 -17.21
CA HIS A 130 4.85 -0.09 -16.98
C HIS A 130 3.90 0.08 -15.79
N PHE A 131 4.38 0.68 -14.70
CA PHE A 131 3.66 0.83 -13.44
C PHE A 131 2.73 2.06 -13.40
N LEU A 132 3.05 3.14 -14.15
CA LEU A 132 2.35 4.43 -14.07
C LEU A 132 1.69 4.88 -15.36
N THR A 133 2.25 4.61 -16.54
CA THR A 133 1.66 5.14 -17.78
C THR A 133 0.38 4.41 -18.17
N VAL A 134 0.26 3.11 -17.87
CA VAL A 134 -0.95 2.33 -18.17
C VAL A 134 -2.06 2.51 -17.11
N GLY A 135 -1.72 3.11 -15.96
CA GLY A 135 -2.63 3.33 -14.83
C GLY A 135 -3.02 4.80 -14.64
N LEU A 136 -2.06 5.67 -14.32
CA LEU A 136 -2.32 7.03 -13.85
C LEU A 136 -2.35 8.11 -14.95
N ASN A 137 -1.91 7.78 -16.19
CA ASN A 137 -1.78 8.71 -17.32
C ASN A 137 -1.00 9.98 -16.94
N HIS A 138 0.10 9.78 -16.22
CA HIS A 138 0.92 10.84 -15.66
C HIS A 138 2.33 10.75 -16.25
N GLU A 139 2.74 11.79 -16.96
CA GLU A 139 4.12 11.91 -17.45
C GLU A 139 5.06 12.25 -16.27
N LEU A 140 6.30 11.78 -16.35
CA LEU A 140 7.35 12.18 -15.41
C LEU A 140 7.68 13.64 -15.67
N GLY A 141 7.28 14.52 -14.74
CA GLY A 141 7.63 15.94 -14.81
C GLY A 141 9.11 16.19 -14.46
N ASP A 142 9.59 17.40 -14.75
CA ASP A 142 10.94 17.82 -14.37
C ASP A 142 11.11 17.82 -12.85
N ILE A 143 12.09 17.05 -12.36
CA ILE A 143 12.42 16.97 -10.94
C ILE A 143 13.51 18.00 -10.63
N ASN A 144 13.20 18.96 -9.75
CA ASN A 144 14.16 19.98 -9.31
C ASN A 144 14.71 19.71 -7.89
N ALA A 145 15.74 20.46 -7.51
CA ALA A 145 16.43 20.30 -6.23
C ALA A 145 15.52 20.53 -5.00
N GLN A 146 14.51 21.40 -5.11
CA GLN A 146 13.58 21.67 -4.00
C GLN A 146 12.66 20.48 -3.75
N MET A 147 12.21 19.80 -4.82
CA MET A 147 11.40 18.58 -4.72
C MET A 147 12.19 17.45 -4.04
N VAL A 148 13.46 17.27 -4.43
CA VAL A 148 14.36 16.30 -3.80
C VAL A 148 14.58 16.63 -2.32
N GLN A 149 14.82 17.90 -2.00
CA GLN A 149 14.99 18.33 -0.61
C GLN A 149 13.72 18.07 0.21
N ARG A 150 12.54 18.39 -0.34
CA ARG A 150 11.25 18.14 0.29
C ARG A 150 11.05 16.66 0.62
N LYS A 151 11.29 15.76 -0.34
CA LYS A 151 11.22 14.30 -0.11
C LYS A 151 12.13 13.89 1.05
N ARG A 152 13.39 14.33 1.03
CA ARG A 152 14.37 14.02 2.08
C ARG A 152 13.95 14.55 3.45
N ASP A 153 13.36 15.74 3.51
CA ASP A 153 12.83 16.32 4.75
C ASP A 153 11.63 15.54 5.28
N ILE A 154 10.78 15.02 4.39
CA ILE A 154 9.70 14.10 4.79
C ILE A 154 10.28 12.79 5.35
N GLN A 155 11.27 12.18 4.70
CA GLN A 155 11.91 10.96 5.21
C GLN A 155 12.53 11.16 6.59
N LYS A 156 13.25 12.27 6.79
CA LYS A 156 13.82 12.65 8.09
C LYS A 156 12.73 12.84 9.14
N PHE A 157 11.64 13.51 8.77
CA PHE A 157 10.49 13.70 9.65
C PHE A 157 9.87 12.36 10.06
N LEU A 158 9.54 11.48 9.10
CA LEU A 158 8.97 10.16 9.38
C LEU A 158 9.86 9.38 10.36
N LYS A 159 11.16 9.31 10.08
CA LYS A 159 12.14 8.66 10.96
C LYS A 159 12.17 9.28 12.36
N ALA A 160 12.14 10.61 12.46
CA ALA A 160 12.14 11.32 13.74
C ALA A 160 10.86 11.09 14.56
N GLN A 161 9.73 10.78 13.91
CA GLN A 161 8.46 10.42 14.57
C GLN A 161 8.35 8.92 14.89
N GLY A 162 9.42 8.16 14.67
CA GLY A 162 9.48 6.73 14.93
C GLY A 162 8.81 5.86 13.87
N PHE A 163 8.54 6.39 12.68
CA PHE A 163 8.18 5.55 11.54
C PHE A 163 9.38 4.77 11.03
N GLU A 164 9.12 3.57 10.54
CA GLU A 164 10.10 2.63 10.05
C GLU A 164 9.65 2.03 8.72
N SER A 165 10.62 1.51 7.96
CA SER A 165 10.33 0.79 6.72
C SER A 165 9.49 -0.46 7.02
N LEU A 166 8.60 -0.82 6.09
CA LEU A 166 7.87 -2.08 6.19
C LEU A 166 8.88 -3.23 6.14
N PRO A 167 8.90 -4.18 7.11
CA PRO A 167 9.96 -5.18 7.22
C PRO A 167 9.72 -6.37 6.26
N VAL A 168 9.63 -6.05 4.98
CA VAL A 168 9.56 -7.00 3.87
C VAL A 168 10.93 -7.64 3.65
N LYS A 169 10.94 -8.92 3.26
CA LYS A 169 12.18 -9.68 2.98
C LYS A 169 12.19 -10.13 1.54
N ASN A 170 13.40 -10.24 0.98
CA ASN A 170 13.67 -10.76 -0.37
C ASN A 170 12.95 -10.01 -1.51
N VAL A 171 12.69 -8.71 -1.38
CA VAL A 171 12.21 -7.89 -2.48
C VAL A 171 13.43 -7.40 -3.29
N ASN A 172 13.77 -8.14 -4.33
CA ASN A 172 15.04 -8.05 -5.07
C ASN A 172 14.87 -7.57 -6.52
N ILE A 173 13.68 -7.15 -6.94
CA ILE A 173 13.47 -6.59 -8.28
C ILE A 173 14.35 -5.35 -8.46
N ASP A 174 15.19 -5.35 -9.50
CA ASP A 174 16.22 -4.35 -9.75
C ASP A 174 15.74 -2.89 -9.66
N TRP A 175 14.59 -2.59 -10.27
CA TRP A 175 14.06 -1.21 -10.27
C TRP A 175 13.61 -0.75 -8.88
N TYR A 176 13.39 -1.67 -7.95
CA TYR A 176 13.10 -1.41 -6.55
C TYR A 176 14.36 -1.44 -5.69
N SER A 177 15.07 -2.57 -5.69
CA SER A 177 16.19 -2.86 -4.78
C SER A 177 17.41 -1.98 -5.01
N ASN A 178 17.65 -1.54 -6.25
CA ASN A 178 18.83 -0.74 -6.61
C ASN A 178 18.57 0.76 -6.56
N THR A 179 17.46 1.18 -5.94
CA THR A 179 17.10 2.59 -5.77
C THR A 179 16.88 2.88 -4.30
N GLU A 180 16.76 4.16 -3.96
CA GLU A 180 16.47 4.57 -2.59
C GLU A 180 15.06 4.20 -2.11
N MET A 181 14.24 3.54 -2.94
CA MET A 181 12.96 2.95 -2.52
C MET A 181 13.16 1.82 -1.51
N ALA A 182 14.22 1.03 -1.65
CA ALA A 182 14.48 -0.12 -0.77
C ALA A 182 14.88 0.28 0.67
N GLU A 183 15.43 1.49 0.83
CA GLU A 183 15.90 2.02 2.12
C GLU A 183 14.96 3.08 2.70
N ALA A 184 13.86 3.38 2.01
CA ALA A 184 12.92 4.42 2.40
C ALA A 184 12.15 4.05 3.67
N ILE A 185 11.78 5.08 4.46
CA ILE A 185 10.88 4.91 5.61
C ILE A 185 9.44 4.68 5.13
N ASP A 186 9.05 5.29 4.00
CA ASP A 186 7.74 5.03 3.41
C ASP A 186 7.68 3.67 2.69
N SER A 187 6.49 3.08 2.70
CA SER A 187 6.19 1.82 2.05
C SER A 187 5.70 2.07 0.63
N LEU A 188 6.49 1.64 -0.34
CA LEU A 188 6.07 1.61 -1.74
C LEU A 188 5.45 0.25 -2.08
N CYS A 189 5.27 -0.02 -3.37
CA CYS A 189 4.81 -1.31 -3.86
C CYS A 189 5.59 -1.71 -5.12
N THR A 190 5.64 -3.01 -5.42
CA THR A 190 6.26 -3.54 -6.63
C THR A 190 5.24 -3.94 -7.69
N CYS A 191 3.97 -4.04 -7.32
CA CYS A 191 2.86 -4.32 -8.22
C CYS A 191 1.58 -3.66 -7.69
N SER A 192 0.80 -3.03 -8.56
CA SER A 192 -0.57 -2.61 -8.26
C SER A 192 -1.55 -3.56 -8.95
N THR A 193 -2.62 -3.91 -8.25
CA THR A 193 -3.73 -4.68 -8.82
C THR A 193 -4.62 -3.84 -9.73
N GLU A 194 -4.49 -2.51 -9.68
CA GLU A 194 -5.25 -1.54 -10.48
C GLU A 194 -6.79 -1.64 -10.33
N ASP A 195 -7.24 -2.24 -9.23
CA ASP A 195 -8.62 -2.23 -8.74
C ASP A 195 -9.24 -0.83 -8.67
N TRP A 196 -8.44 0.20 -8.38
CA TRP A 196 -8.84 1.62 -8.46
C TRP A 196 -9.33 2.06 -9.85
N GLY A 197 -9.04 1.29 -10.91
CA GLY A 197 -9.57 1.52 -12.25
C GLY A 197 -11.09 1.52 -12.35
N PHE A 198 -11.78 0.89 -11.38
CA PHE A 198 -13.24 0.83 -11.32
C PHE A 198 -13.93 2.05 -10.70
N LEU A 199 -13.14 3.02 -10.21
CA LEU A 199 -13.68 4.28 -9.73
C LEU A 199 -14.29 5.09 -10.88
N GLU A 200 -15.36 5.83 -10.62
CA GLU A 200 -16.10 6.56 -11.66
C GLU A 200 -15.20 7.50 -12.47
N ARG A 201 -14.34 8.25 -11.77
CA ARG A 201 -13.34 9.16 -12.36
C ARG A 201 -12.29 8.47 -13.25
N HIS A 202 -12.26 7.14 -13.27
CA HIS A 202 -11.31 6.32 -14.01
C HIS A 202 -11.99 5.42 -15.05
N ARG A 203 -13.33 5.42 -15.14
CA ARG A 203 -14.13 4.57 -16.03
C ARG A 203 -13.77 4.72 -17.52
N GLU A 204 -13.34 5.89 -17.95
CA GLU A 204 -12.95 6.16 -19.34
C GLU A 204 -11.50 5.77 -19.67
N ARG A 205 -10.72 5.31 -18.66
CA ARG A 205 -9.32 4.92 -18.88
C ARG A 205 -9.25 3.65 -19.73
N LYS A 206 -8.42 3.71 -20.79
CA LYS A 206 -8.24 2.59 -21.72
C LYS A 206 -7.63 1.39 -20.99
N GLY A 207 -8.24 0.22 -21.18
CA GLY A 207 -7.71 -1.07 -20.72
C GLY A 207 -7.97 -1.43 -19.26
N LEU A 208 -8.90 -0.74 -18.58
CA LEU A 208 -9.37 -1.03 -17.22
C LEU A 208 -10.90 -1.21 -17.19
N LYS A 209 -11.46 -1.97 -18.14
CA LYS A 209 -12.92 -2.04 -18.37
C LYS A 209 -13.59 -3.20 -17.61
N SER A 210 -12.82 -4.20 -17.20
CA SER A 210 -13.33 -5.42 -16.58
C SER A 210 -12.30 -6.06 -15.67
N VAL A 211 -12.76 -6.92 -14.75
CA VAL A 211 -11.87 -7.66 -13.84
C VAL A 211 -10.95 -8.59 -14.63
N GLU A 212 -11.43 -9.11 -15.77
CA GLU A 212 -10.62 -9.92 -16.69
C GLU A 212 -9.48 -9.12 -17.33
N ASP A 213 -9.64 -7.81 -17.57
CA ASP A 213 -8.54 -6.97 -18.02
C ASP A 213 -7.46 -6.84 -16.94
N LEU A 214 -7.85 -6.66 -15.68
CA LEU A 214 -6.91 -6.56 -14.56
C LEU A 214 -6.19 -7.90 -14.31
N LYS A 215 -6.91 -9.03 -14.40
CA LYS A 215 -6.30 -10.37 -14.35
C LYS A 215 -5.28 -10.59 -15.47
N ARG A 216 -5.59 -10.14 -16.69
CA ARG A 216 -4.65 -10.20 -17.81
C ARG A 216 -3.41 -9.35 -17.55
N ARG A 217 -3.54 -8.17 -16.93
CA ARG A 217 -2.38 -7.36 -16.53
C ARG A 217 -1.51 -8.03 -15.46
N ILE A 218 -2.11 -8.75 -14.52
CA ILE A 218 -1.36 -9.61 -13.57
C ILE A 218 -0.56 -10.67 -14.34
N ASP A 219 -1.16 -11.28 -15.36
CA ASP A 219 -0.52 -12.33 -16.16
C ASP A 219 0.62 -11.79 -17.03
N GLU A 220 0.44 -10.61 -17.62
CA GLU A 220 1.37 -9.97 -18.53
C GLU A 220 2.48 -9.18 -17.80
N ASN A 221 2.39 -8.99 -16.48
CA ASN A 221 3.37 -8.23 -15.71
C ASN A 221 4.72 -8.99 -15.65
N PRO A 222 5.77 -8.49 -16.33
CA PRO A 222 7.03 -9.22 -16.44
C PRO A 222 7.82 -9.27 -15.13
N TYR A 223 7.46 -8.44 -14.14
CA TYR A 223 8.15 -8.37 -12.85
C TYR A 223 7.47 -9.21 -11.77
N LEU A 224 6.20 -9.57 -11.95
CA LEU A 224 5.39 -10.26 -10.94
C LEU A 224 5.62 -11.78 -10.89
N HIS A 225 6.34 -12.33 -11.88
CA HIS A 225 6.65 -13.76 -12.01
C HIS A 225 8.12 -14.09 -11.77
N ASP A 226 8.90 -13.13 -11.26
CA ASP A 226 10.30 -13.35 -10.89
C ASP A 226 10.39 -14.18 -9.60
N GLU A 227 10.69 -15.47 -9.73
CA GLU A 227 10.82 -16.37 -8.57
C GLU A 227 12.01 -16.02 -7.64
N GLY A 228 12.94 -15.16 -8.08
CA GLY A 228 14.06 -14.66 -7.27
C GLY A 228 13.70 -13.49 -6.35
N SER A 229 12.48 -12.96 -6.47
CA SER A 229 11.99 -11.82 -5.68
C SER A 229 10.63 -12.12 -5.06
N HIS A 230 10.42 -11.61 -3.86
CA HIS A 230 9.09 -11.38 -3.32
C HIS A 230 8.54 -10.06 -3.87
N HIS A 231 7.23 -9.87 -3.75
CA HIS A 231 6.54 -8.66 -4.22
C HIS A 231 5.78 -7.95 -3.10
N ILE A 232 5.55 -6.66 -3.26
CA ILE A 232 4.63 -5.88 -2.43
C ILE A 232 3.44 -5.53 -3.33
N ILE A 233 2.28 -6.13 -3.05
CA ILE A 233 1.06 -5.96 -3.84
C ILE A 233 0.23 -4.85 -3.23
N LEU A 234 -0.09 -3.85 -4.04
CA LEU A 234 -1.01 -2.77 -3.71
C LEU A 234 -2.42 -3.10 -4.24
N ALA A 235 -3.36 -3.22 -3.32
CA ALA A 235 -4.79 -3.20 -3.55
C ALA A 235 -5.43 -2.08 -2.71
N HIS A 236 -6.74 -1.92 -2.78
CA HIS A 236 -7.45 -0.85 -2.09
C HIS A 236 -8.76 -1.37 -1.48
N ASP A 237 -9.12 -0.75 -0.36
CA ASP A 237 -10.44 -0.82 0.25
C ASP A 237 -11.20 0.46 -0.08
N MET A 238 -12.06 0.41 -1.10
CA MET A 238 -12.77 1.56 -1.66
C MET A 238 -14.28 1.46 -1.46
N PRO A 239 -15.00 2.58 -1.25
CA PRO A 239 -16.45 2.57 -1.07
C PRO A 239 -17.21 2.21 -2.35
N GLU A 240 -16.64 2.44 -3.53
CA GLU A 240 -17.25 2.01 -4.78
C GLU A 240 -17.26 0.49 -4.89
N LYS A 241 -18.45 -0.11 -4.76
CA LYS A 241 -18.67 -1.56 -4.79
C LYS A 241 -17.93 -2.31 -5.93
N PRO A 242 -17.90 -1.84 -7.20
CA PRO A 242 -17.17 -2.53 -8.26
C PRO A 242 -15.66 -2.61 -8.00
N ALA A 243 -15.08 -1.59 -7.37
CA ALA A 243 -13.68 -1.57 -6.97
C ALA A 243 -13.42 -2.57 -5.83
N HIS A 244 -14.28 -2.60 -4.81
CA HIS A 244 -14.19 -3.60 -3.73
C HIS A 244 -14.30 -5.05 -4.26
N GLU A 245 -15.25 -5.31 -5.16
CA GLU A 245 -15.41 -6.63 -5.80
C GLU A 245 -14.19 -7.00 -6.65
N ALA A 246 -13.57 -6.02 -7.32
CA ALA A 246 -12.32 -6.23 -8.05
C ALA A 246 -11.18 -6.63 -7.12
N THR A 247 -11.02 -5.96 -5.96
CA THR A 247 -10.02 -6.33 -4.95
C THR A 247 -10.15 -7.80 -4.54
N ILE A 248 -11.36 -8.23 -4.18
CA ILE A 248 -11.65 -9.63 -3.79
C ILE A 248 -11.31 -10.60 -4.94
N ALA A 249 -11.76 -10.27 -6.16
CA ALA A 249 -11.58 -11.13 -7.32
C ALA A 249 -10.09 -11.28 -7.70
N LEU A 250 -9.30 -10.21 -7.58
CA LEU A 250 -7.88 -10.22 -7.93
C LEU A 250 -7.05 -10.95 -6.88
N VAL A 251 -7.33 -10.75 -5.58
CA VAL A 251 -6.66 -11.53 -4.52
C VAL A 251 -6.99 -13.02 -4.64
N SER A 252 -8.24 -13.37 -4.94
CA SER A 252 -8.65 -14.76 -5.20
C SER A 252 -7.94 -15.32 -6.44
N TYR A 253 -7.83 -14.55 -7.52
CA TYR A 253 -7.13 -14.97 -8.73
C TYR A 253 -5.64 -15.24 -8.47
N MET A 254 -4.95 -14.34 -7.77
CA MET A 254 -3.54 -14.50 -7.44
C MET A 254 -3.28 -15.77 -6.61
N THR A 255 -4.11 -16.03 -5.61
CA THR A 255 -3.97 -17.21 -4.74
C THR A 255 -4.39 -18.51 -5.44
N GLU A 256 -5.60 -18.55 -6.01
CA GLU A 256 -6.21 -19.80 -6.51
C GLU A 256 -5.74 -20.18 -7.91
N LYS A 257 -5.36 -19.20 -8.76
CA LYS A 257 -4.97 -19.45 -10.16
C LYS A 257 -3.48 -19.21 -10.42
N LYS A 258 -2.83 -18.32 -9.68
CA LYS A 258 -1.40 -18.01 -9.84
C LYS A 258 -0.51 -18.60 -8.75
N GLY A 259 -1.11 -19.21 -7.72
CA GLY A 259 -0.36 -19.88 -6.66
C GLY A 259 0.48 -18.92 -5.80
N PHE A 260 0.04 -17.66 -5.67
CA PHE A 260 0.69 -16.70 -4.78
C PHE A 260 0.55 -17.13 -3.33
N VAL A 261 1.65 -17.04 -2.60
CA VAL A 261 1.68 -17.18 -1.14
C VAL A 261 1.89 -15.79 -0.54
N PHE A 262 0.87 -15.29 0.17
CA PHE A 262 0.98 -14.03 0.89
C PHE A 262 1.65 -14.23 2.25
N LEU A 263 2.70 -13.46 2.52
CA LEU A 263 3.56 -13.57 3.68
C LEU A 263 3.16 -12.56 4.77
N PRO A 264 3.26 -12.94 6.06
CA PRO A 264 3.05 -12.00 7.16
C PRO A 264 4.19 -11.00 7.27
N ILE A 265 3.87 -9.85 7.86
CA ILE A 265 4.85 -8.89 8.35
C ILE A 265 5.19 -9.23 9.80
N GLU A 266 6.49 -9.29 10.10
CA GLU A 266 7.01 -9.64 11.42
C GLU A 266 7.69 -8.43 12.08
N PRO A 267 7.46 -8.16 13.38
CA PRO A 267 6.61 -8.93 14.29
C PRO A 267 5.12 -8.77 14.00
N ALA A 268 4.39 -9.87 13.93
CA ALA A 268 2.93 -9.84 13.77
C ALA A 268 2.23 -9.28 15.03
N PRO A 269 1.06 -8.62 14.90
CA PRO A 269 0.25 -8.21 16.06
C PRO A 269 -0.10 -9.41 16.94
N LYS A 270 0.21 -9.33 18.24
CA LYS A 270 -0.23 -10.31 19.23
C LYS A 270 -1.71 -10.09 19.54
N SER A 271 -2.56 -10.60 18.66
CA SER A 271 -4.00 -10.43 18.81
C SER A 271 -4.57 -11.33 19.93
N PRO A 272 -5.52 -10.83 20.74
CA PRO A 272 -6.25 -11.64 21.72
C PRO A 272 -7.34 -12.53 21.10
N VAL A 273 -7.70 -12.32 19.82
CA VAL A 273 -8.81 -13.03 19.14
C VAL A 273 -8.33 -13.84 17.93
N ALA A 274 -7.22 -13.47 17.30
CA ALA A 274 -6.65 -14.25 16.22
C ALA A 274 -6.05 -15.56 16.79
N ALA A 275 -6.20 -16.66 16.06
CA ALA A 275 -5.54 -17.90 16.43
C ALA A 275 -4.01 -17.67 16.46
N PRO A 276 -3.26 -18.22 17.44
CA PRO A 276 -1.80 -18.03 17.54
C PRO A 276 -1.01 -18.40 16.28
N GLU A 277 -1.61 -19.19 15.39
CA GLU A 277 -1.02 -19.75 14.17
C GLU A 277 -1.57 -19.11 12.88
N LEU A 278 -2.42 -18.07 12.96
CA LEU A 278 -3.25 -17.60 11.84
C LEU A 278 -2.45 -17.29 10.56
N PHE A 279 -1.23 -16.77 10.70
CA PHE A 279 -0.35 -16.42 9.58
C PHE A 279 1.04 -17.06 9.66
N GLN A 280 1.20 -18.14 10.42
CA GLN A 280 2.49 -18.84 10.43
C GLN A 280 2.75 -19.47 9.05
N PRO A 281 3.98 -19.33 8.50
CA PRO A 281 4.35 -19.82 7.17
C PRO A 281 4.35 -21.34 7.04
#